data_AF-A0A7S2IHR3-F1
#
_entry.id   AF-A0A7S2IHR3-F1
#
_cell.length_a   1.000
_cell.length_b   1.000
_cell.length_c   1.000
_cell.angle_alpha   90.00
_cell.angle_beta   90.00
_cell.angle_gamma   90.00
#
_symmetry.space_group_name_H-M   'P 1'
#
loop_
_entity.id
_entity.type
_entity.pdbx_description
1 polymer ?
#
loop_
_entity_poly.entity_id
_entity_poly.type
_entity_poly.pdbx_seq_one_letter_code
_entity_poly.pdbx_strand_id
1 'polypeptide(L)'
;KFHSFETTVSKKQKHFSTLKKIEKHTMRAVCVPVYRFLFVAAPAALLILLLPSPTEAWGKEGHQIVANIAYQRLSTKTQSVINDIVQYDDWHYKDNEEELSPLGKIANWADQVRLYYKWSSKLHFVDIRDDEVKGGCHPSLKDDECVFFYERDCVEDGCAVGAIVNYTNRIAAYYQRHPQQQQQHEIAQKQEYHAIRGERKARHSDGRSNSQHLLLTSLKFLTHFVGDIHQPLHVSRTSDRGGNDIGVKIVHNHHSHPPPFYSYPSLVDRYGNAHHDDSGHHHHYSHNLHSIWDTTIIEYAIHKYFNDSQTLFQKSIHEDIIANRLDDDNDNNDVTSGLECTNGHDVKCVSTWAEESWIYALQYAYANLDGSEITDGAEIREEYFDDRLKIVKKQLGKAGVRLANILEMTLNVTKETKENKDGNAPCGTMRGSTTTTTTNTTIAPKT
;
A
#
# COMPACT_ATOMS: atom_id res chain seq x y z
N LYS A 1 -35.27 77.32 3.90
CA LYS A 1 -33.98 77.63 4.57
C LYS A 1 -33.20 76.32 4.68
N PHE A 2 -32.01 76.28 4.06
CA PHE A 2 -30.91 75.29 4.16
C PHE A 2 -31.19 73.83 3.75
N HIS A 3 -30.39 73.12 2.96
CA HIS A 3 -29.21 73.39 2.11
C HIS A 3 -29.03 72.12 1.25
N SER A 4 -28.80 72.22 -0.05
CA SER A 4 -28.60 71.09 -0.97
C SER A 4 -27.24 71.18 -1.67
N PHE A 5 -26.63 70.02 -1.90
CA PHE A 5 -25.79 69.64 -3.05
C PHE A 5 -24.84 70.69 -3.66
N GLU A 6 -23.54 70.44 -3.52
CA GLU A 6 -22.49 70.61 -4.56
C GLU A 6 -21.16 70.15 -3.91
N THR A 7 -20.42 69.19 -4.48
CA THR A 7 -19.22 69.54 -5.24
C THR A 7 -18.66 68.29 -5.92
N THR A 8 -18.85 68.16 -7.22
CA THR A 8 -17.97 67.40 -8.12
C THR A 8 -18.05 68.09 -9.47
N VAL A 9 -16.91 68.27 -10.15
CA VAL A 9 -16.67 69.03 -11.40
C VAL A 9 -16.14 70.46 -11.17
N SER A 10 -14.82 70.63 -11.23
CA SER A 10 -14.15 71.61 -12.11
C SER A 10 -12.66 71.78 -11.74
N LYS A 11 -11.81 70.88 -12.26
CA LYS A 11 -10.43 71.22 -12.68
C LYS A 11 -10.11 70.44 -13.97
N LYS A 12 -10.93 70.64 -15.00
CA LYS A 12 -10.60 70.32 -16.40
C LYS A 12 -9.85 71.51 -17.00
N GLN A 13 -8.51 71.47 -16.97
CA GLN A 13 -7.63 72.09 -17.97
C GLN A 13 -6.17 71.92 -17.51
N LYS A 14 -5.56 70.78 -17.86
CA LYS A 14 -4.11 70.60 -18.06
C LYS A 14 -3.82 69.15 -18.46
N HIS A 15 -4.26 68.79 -19.65
CA HIS A 15 -3.69 67.70 -20.44
C HIS A 15 -3.49 68.25 -21.86
N PHE A 16 -2.43 67.80 -22.52
CA PHE A 16 -1.96 68.17 -23.87
C PHE A 16 -1.11 69.45 -24.02
N SER A 17 0.21 69.31 -23.82
CA SER A 17 1.23 69.95 -24.68
C SER A 17 2.68 69.64 -24.26
N THR A 18 3.10 68.37 -24.20
CA THR A 18 4.55 68.06 -24.27
C THR A 18 4.80 66.68 -24.87
N LEU A 19 4.32 66.48 -26.09
CA LEU A 19 4.80 65.44 -27.00
C LEU A 19 5.36 66.15 -28.23
N LYS A 20 6.53 65.69 -28.67
CA LYS A 20 7.35 66.13 -29.82
C LYS A 20 8.44 67.16 -29.51
N LYS A 21 9.62 66.63 -29.13
CA LYS A 21 10.91 67.07 -29.70
C LYS A 21 11.99 65.99 -29.52
N ILE A 22 12.41 65.43 -30.65
CA ILE A 22 13.80 65.04 -31.02
C ILE A 22 14.33 63.77 -30.32
N GLU A 23 14.31 62.58 -30.92
CA GLU A 23 15.04 62.04 -32.09
C GLU A 23 16.57 61.89 -31.90
N LYS A 24 17.04 60.62 -32.04
CA LYS A 24 18.42 60.12 -32.17
C LYS A 24 19.34 60.28 -30.96
N HIS A 25 19.91 59.17 -30.47
CA HIS A 25 21.36 58.88 -30.44
C HIS A 25 21.63 57.44 -29.93
N THR A 26 22.02 56.57 -30.87
CA THR A 26 23.06 55.52 -30.80
C THR A 26 23.23 54.61 -29.59
N MET A 27 23.11 53.30 -29.86
CA MET A 27 23.70 52.18 -29.11
C MET A 27 25.20 52.38 -28.84
N ARG A 28 25.63 52.15 -27.60
CA ARG A 28 26.95 51.60 -27.26
C ARG A 28 26.81 50.62 -26.10
N ALA A 29 27.21 49.39 -26.35
CA ALA A 29 27.34 48.32 -25.38
C ALA A 29 28.38 48.68 -24.31
N VAL A 30 28.07 48.37 -23.05
CA VAL A 30 29.05 48.31 -21.96
C VAL A 30 28.87 46.97 -21.26
N CYS A 31 29.84 46.08 -21.45
CA CYS A 31 30.03 44.86 -20.67
C CYS A 31 30.28 45.21 -19.20
N VAL A 32 29.57 44.56 -18.28
CA VAL A 32 29.87 44.52 -16.85
C VAL A 32 29.95 43.03 -16.45
N PRO A 33 30.97 42.60 -15.69
CA PRO A 33 31.31 41.18 -15.58
C PRO A 33 30.37 40.44 -14.62
N VAL A 34 29.86 39.30 -15.10
CA VAL A 34 29.07 38.31 -14.36
C VAL A 34 30.00 37.51 -13.46
N TYR A 35 30.38 38.05 -12.30
CA TYR A 35 31.09 37.29 -11.27
C TYR A 35 30.67 37.78 -9.89
N ARG A 36 29.44 37.46 -9.46
CA ARG A 36 29.07 37.54 -8.02
C ARG A 36 27.77 36.85 -7.58
N PHE A 37 27.28 35.83 -8.30
CA PHE A 37 26.07 35.08 -7.90
C PHE A 37 26.24 33.55 -7.80
N LEU A 38 27.48 33.04 -7.66
CA LEU A 38 27.72 31.58 -7.67
C LEU A 38 27.88 30.89 -6.30
N PHE A 39 27.60 31.54 -5.15
CA PHE A 39 27.91 30.91 -3.85
C PHE A 39 26.76 30.72 -2.86
N VAL A 40 25.49 30.77 -3.29
CA VAL A 40 24.35 30.43 -2.39
C VAL A 40 23.41 29.35 -2.94
N ALA A 41 23.57 28.92 -4.20
CA ALA A 41 22.70 27.89 -4.79
C ALA A 41 23.22 26.44 -4.65
N ALA A 42 24.46 26.24 -4.22
CA ALA A 42 25.08 24.90 -4.17
C ALA A 42 24.64 24.01 -2.98
N PRO A 43 24.38 24.51 -1.75
CA PRO A 43 24.02 23.60 -0.65
C PRO A 43 22.54 23.18 -0.65
N ALA A 44 21.65 23.91 -1.35
CA ALA A 44 20.25 23.53 -1.49
C ALA A 44 20.02 22.44 -2.55
N ALA A 45 20.83 22.43 -3.62
CA ALA A 45 20.78 21.37 -4.63
C ALA A 45 21.39 20.05 -4.14
N LEU A 46 22.39 20.11 -3.24
CA LEU A 46 23.01 18.92 -2.66
C LEU A 46 22.13 18.22 -1.60
N LEU A 47 21.23 18.96 -0.94
CA LEU A 47 20.30 18.38 0.05
C LEU A 47 19.10 17.65 -0.58
N ILE A 48 18.80 17.89 -1.87
CA ILE A 48 17.72 17.22 -2.60
C ILE A 48 18.17 15.81 -3.07
N LEU A 49 19.48 15.56 -3.16
CA LEU A 49 20.06 14.28 -3.60
C LEU A 49 20.19 13.22 -2.48
N LEU A 50 19.82 13.55 -1.24
CA LEU A 50 19.79 12.60 -0.11
C LEU A 50 18.38 12.09 0.21
N LEU A 51 17.40 12.35 -0.67
CA LEU A 51 16.07 11.78 -0.50
C LEU A 51 16.08 10.35 -1.07
N PRO A 52 15.75 9.32 -0.26
CA PRO A 52 15.57 7.98 -0.80
C PRO A 52 14.49 8.01 -1.88
N SER A 53 14.78 7.38 -3.02
CA SER A 53 13.80 7.11 -4.08
C SER A 53 12.53 6.50 -3.46
N PRO A 54 11.33 6.94 -3.85
CA PRO A 54 10.10 6.34 -3.35
C PRO A 54 10.06 4.87 -3.79
N THR A 55 10.14 3.98 -2.82
CA THR A 55 9.94 2.53 -2.98
C THR A 55 8.43 2.31 -2.98
N GLU A 56 7.75 2.49 -4.12
CA GLU A 56 6.30 2.26 -4.26
C GLU A 56 5.99 0.85 -3.81
N ALA A 57 4.88 0.66 -3.08
CA ALA A 57 4.37 -0.68 -2.88
C ALA A 57 3.82 -1.24 -4.17
N TRP A 58 3.07 -2.35 -4.13
CA TRP A 58 2.39 -2.87 -5.34
C TRP A 58 1.97 -1.69 -6.20
N GLY A 59 2.28 -1.72 -7.49
CA GLY A 59 1.93 -0.64 -8.38
C GLY A 59 0.44 -0.29 -8.24
N LYS A 60 0.06 0.88 -8.73
CA LYS A 60 -1.32 1.40 -8.67
C LYS A 60 -2.38 0.30 -8.89
N GLU A 61 -2.15 -0.53 -9.90
CA GLU A 61 -3.00 -1.64 -10.36
C GLU A 61 -3.11 -2.73 -9.28
N GLY A 62 -2.00 -3.14 -8.66
CA GLY A 62 -1.97 -4.18 -7.63
C GLY A 62 -2.78 -3.81 -6.39
N HIS A 63 -2.61 -2.58 -5.87
CA HIS A 63 -3.43 -2.10 -4.75
C HIS A 63 -4.92 -2.04 -5.06
N GLN A 64 -5.28 -1.59 -6.27
CA GLN A 64 -6.67 -1.55 -6.71
C GLN A 64 -7.27 -2.95 -6.81
N ILE A 65 -6.52 -3.92 -7.35
CA ILE A 65 -6.91 -5.33 -7.44
C ILE A 65 -7.15 -5.91 -6.04
N VAL A 66 -6.21 -5.76 -5.11
CA VAL A 66 -6.33 -6.25 -3.73
C VAL A 66 -7.58 -5.67 -3.06
N ALA A 67 -7.76 -4.36 -3.13
CA ALA A 67 -8.87 -3.66 -2.52
C ALA A 67 -10.23 -4.05 -3.12
N ASN A 68 -10.31 -4.27 -4.43
CA ASN A 68 -11.52 -4.71 -5.11
C ASN A 68 -11.86 -6.17 -4.81
N ILE A 69 -10.87 -7.07 -4.81
CA ILE A 69 -11.07 -8.48 -4.38
C ILE A 69 -11.61 -8.48 -2.95
N ALA A 70 -11.01 -7.68 -2.06
CA ALA A 70 -11.47 -7.59 -0.69
C ALA A 70 -12.93 -7.14 -0.61
N TYR A 71 -13.26 -6.00 -1.25
CA TYR A 71 -14.61 -5.43 -1.22
C TYR A 71 -15.68 -6.39 -1.75
N GLN A 72 -15.40 -7.12 -2.84
CA GLN A 72 -16.32 -8.09 -3.44
C GLN A 72 -16.64 -9.28 -2.52
N ARG A 73 -15.76 -9.58 -1.57
CA ARG A 73 -15.93 -10.68 -0.61
C ARG A 73 -16.62 -10.28 0.68
N LEU A 74 -16.82 -8.98 0.90
CA LEU A 74 -17.50 -8.48 2.08
C LEU A 74 -19.01 -8.75 2.02
N SER A 75 -19.60 -8.92 3.20
CA SER A 75 -21.05 -8.91 3.39
C SER A 75 -21.62 -7.55 2.97
N THR A 76 -22.88 -7.54 2.53
CA THR A 76 -23.59 -6.30 2.16
C THR A 76 -23.62 -5.28 3.31
N LYS A 77 -23.63 -5.77 4.56
CA LYS A 77 -23.54 -4.93 5.77
C LYS A 77 -22.20 -4.19 5.82
N THR A 78 -21.09 -4.91 5.70
CA THR A 78 -19.75 -4.32 5.78
C THR A 78 -19.45 -3.43 4.58
N GLN A 79 -19.92 -3.80 3.38
CA GLN A 79 -19.87 -2.93 2.20
C GLN A 79 -20.59 -1.60 2.45
N SER A 80 -21.80 -1.61 3.02
CA SER A 80 -22.53 -0.38 3.34
C SER A 80 -21.76 0.50 4.31
N VAL A 81 -21.16 -0.08 5.36
CA VAL A 81 -20.34 0.67 6.32
C VAL A 81 -19.14 1.33 5.65
N ILE A 82 -18.44 0.61 4.77
CA ILE A 82 -17.31 1.15 4.02
C ILE A 82 -17.76 2.26 3.07
N ASN A 83 -18.89 2.08 2.38
CA ASN A 83 -19.45 3.12 1.52
C ASN A 83 -19.72 4.39 2.32
N ASP A 84 -20.25 4.26 3.53
CA ASP A 84 -20.52 5.39 4.41
C ASP A 84 -19.25 6.09 4.91
N ILE A 85 -18.16 5.35 5.14
CA ILE A 85 -16.86 5.93 5.51
C ILE A 85 -16.25 6.67 4.32
N VAL A 86 -16.28 6.06 3.13
CA VAL A 86 -15.57 6.52 1.93
C VAL A 86 -16.35 7.59 1.15
N GLN A 87 -17.68 7.65 1.23
CA GLN A 87 -18.49 8.66 0.50
C GLN A 87 -18.10 10.11 0.80
N TYR A 88 -17.44 10.32 1.93
CA TYR A 88 -16.98 11.62 2.39
C TYR A 88 -15.51 11.89 2.08
N ASP A 89 -14.85 11.02 1.34
CA ASP A 89 -13.48 11.25 0.93
C ASP A 89 -13.41 12.36 -0.13
N ASP A 90 -12.78 13.47 0.23
CA ASP A 90 -12.56 14.61 -0.68
C ASP A 90 -11.45 14.29 -1.70
N TRP A 91 -10.71 13.20 -1.47
CA TRP A 91 -9.76 12.69 -2.43
C TRP A 91 -10.54 12.04 -3.59
N HIS A 92 -10.62 12.78 -4.68
CA HIS A 92 -11.20 12.30 -5.93
C HIS A 92 -10.10 11.69 -6.78
N TYR A 93 -10.08 10.36 -6.88
CA TYR A 93 -9.36 9.70 -7.95
C TYR A 93 -9.95 10.15 -9.28
N LYS A 94 -9.14 10.79 -10.13
CA LYS A 94 -9.57 11.45 -11.37
C LYS A 94 -9.37 10.60 -12.63
N ASP A 95 -9.19 9.29 -12.48
CA ASP A 95 -9.16 8.39 -13.64
C ASP A 95 -10.58 7.86 -13.89
N ASN A 96 -11.08 8.11 -15.10
CA ASN A 96 -12.46 7.88 -15.52
C ASN A 96 -12.70 6.44 -16.03
N GLU A 97 -11.78 5.50 -15.82
CA GLU A 97 -11.68 4.34 -16.73
C GLU A 97 -11.88 2.95 -16.10
N GLU A 98 -12.05 2.81 -14.77
CA GLU A 98 -12.25 1.49 -14.18
C GLU A 98 -13.34 1.41 -13.12
N GLU A 99 -14.04 0.26 -13.09
CA GLU A 99 -15.03 -0.13 -12.08
C GLU A 99 -14.36 -0.37 -10.71
N LEU A 100 -13.77 0.66 -10.13
CA LEU A 100 -13.16 0.58 -8.80
C LEU A 100 -14.24 0.58 -7.71
N SER A 101 -14.10 -0.35 -6.78
CA SER A 101 -14.85 -0.35 -5.52
C SER A 101 -14.48 0.89 -4.68
N PRO A 102 -15.27 1.24 -3.65
CA PRO A 102 -14.91 2.28 -2.69
C PRO A 102 -13.54 2.07 -2.03
N LEU A 103 -13.15 0.82 -1.73
CA LEU A 103 -11.79 0.53 -1.27
C LEU A 103 -10.75 0.74 -2.38
N GLY A 104 -11.04 0.27 -3.60
CA GLY A 104 -10.15 0.43 -4.76
C GLY A 104 -9.84 1.89 -5.07
N LYS A 105 -10.79 2.80 -4.84
CA LYS A 105 -10.55 4.24 -4.94
C LYS A 105 -9.45 4.66 -3.97
N ILE A 106 -9.60 4.37 -2.68
CA ILE A 106 -8.69 4.86 -1.66
C ILE A 106 -7.36 4.10 -1.53
N ALA A 107 -7.21 2.98 -2.25
CA ALA A 107 -6.12 2.02 -2.06
C ALA A 107 -4.73 2.63 -2.26
N ASN A 108 -4.57 3.56 -3.21
CA ASN A 108 -3.28 4.19 -3.55
C ASN A 108 -2.96 5.47 -2.77
N TRP A 109 -3.79 5.83 -1.77
CA TRP A 109 -3.60 7.09 -1.05
C TRP A 109 -2.33 7.10 -0.18
N ALA A 110 -1.98 5.98 0.45
CA ALA A 110 -0.82 5.91 1.35
C ALA A 110 0.50 6.22 0.62
N ASP A 111 0.68 5.67 -0.59
CA ASP A 111 1.84 5.96 -1.45
C ASP A 111 1.98 7.43 -1.82
N GLN A 112 0.88 8.12 -2.10
CA GLN A 112 0.92 9.55 -2.38
C GLN A 112 1.33 10.34 -1.14
N VAL A 113 0.76 9.98 0.03
CA VAL A 113 0.94 10.81 1.22
C VAL A 113 2.25 10.58 1.94
N ARG A 114 2.92 9.44 1.77
CA ARG A 114 4.26 9.21 2.36
C ARG A 114 5.32 10.19 1.83
N LEU A 115 5.09 10.80 0.65
CA LEU A 115 5.94 11.86 0.13
C LEU A 115 5.89 13.13 1.00
N TYR A 116 4.74 13.39 1.62
CA TYR A 116 4.47 14.55 2.47
C TYR A 116 4.60 14.20 3.97
N TYR A 117 4.15 13.02 4.35
CA TYR A 117 4.23 12.46 5.69
C TYR A 117 5.34 11.42 5.75
N LYS A 118 6.60 11.89 5.77
CA LYS A 118 7.79 11.02 5.76
C LYS A 118 7.82 9.95 6.86
N TRP A 119 7.11 10.18 7.97
CA TRP A 119 6.96 9.19 9.04
C TRP A 119 6.25 7.92 8.57
N SER A 120 5.39 7.98 7.54
CA SER A 120 4.66 6.82 7.06
C SER A 120 5.45 5.98 6.06
N SER A 121 6.57 6.46 5.52
CA SER A 121 7.35 5.73 4.50
C SER A 121 7.79 4.34 4.95
N LYS A 122 8.27 4.21 6.19
CA LYS A 122 8.73 2.92 6.73
C LYS A 122 7.60 1.91 6.97
N LEU A 123 6.35 2.37 6.98
CA LEU A 123 5.21 1.52 7.23
C LEU A 123 4.81 0.67 6.02
N HIS A 124 5.42 0.92 4.86
CA HIS A 124 5.12 0.19 3.63
C HIS A 124 5.88 -1.14 3.51
N PHE A 125 6.88 -1.40 4.34
CA PHE A 125 7.73 -2.57 4.17
C PHE A 125 8.23 -3.12 5.50
N VAL A 126 8.92 -4.24 5.42
CA VAL A 126 9.68 -4.90 6.48
C VAL A 126 11.08 -5.17 5.93
N ASP A 127 12.08 -4.61 6.59
CA ASP A 127 13.49 -4.78 6.22
C ASP A 127 14.10 -5.92 7.07
N ILE A 128 14.32 -7.07 6.43
CA ILE A 128 15.03 -8.20 7.03
C ILE A 128 16.51 -7.84 7.13
N ARG A 129 17.08 -7.94 8.32
CA ARG A 129 18.50 -7.62 8.61
C ARG A 129 19.47 -8.67 8.08
N ASP A 130 19.47 -8.85 6.76
CA ASP A 130 20.39 -9.74 6.04
C ASP A 130 21.85 -9.25 6.14
N ASP A 131 22.07 -7.97 6.41
CA ASP A 131 23.36 -7.35 6.69
C ASP A 131 24.01 -7.87 7.99
N GLU A 132 23.23 -8.42 8.90
CA GLU A 132 23.70 -9.04 10.14
C GLU A 132 24.02 -10.54 9.96
N VAL A 133 23.58 -11.15 8.85
CA VAL A 133 23.79 -12.57 8.53
C VAL A 133 25.09 -12.75 7.75
N LYS A 134 25.94 -13.68 8.20
CA LYS A 134 27.25 -13.89 7.56
C LYS A 134 27.07 -14.46 6.14
N GLY A 135 27.36 -13.63 5.14
CA GLY A 135 27.20 -13.98 3.73
C GLY A 135 25.85 -13.57 3.13
N GLY A 136 25.02 -12.85 3.91
CA GLY A 136 23.71 -12.39 3.49
C GLY A 136 22.68 -13.51 3.44
N CYS A 137 21.44 -13.13 3.14
CA CYS A 137 20.36 -14.07 2.86
C CYS A 137 20.28 -14.34 1.37
N HIS A 138 20.20 -15.60 0.94
CA HIS A 138 20.27 -15.99 -0.47
C HIS A 138 19.24 -17.10 -0.78
N PRO A 139 18.67 -17.18 -2.01
CA PRO A 139 17.71 -18.24 -2.38
C PRO A 139 18.16 -19.67 -2.07
N SER A 140 19.46 -19.93 -2.15
CA SER A 140 20.07 -21.24 -1.89
C SER A 140 20.42 -21.49 -0.41
N LEU A 141 20.31 -20.47 0.44
CA LEU A 141 20.62 -20.56 1.86
C LEU A 141 19.40 -21.09 2.63
N LYS A 142 19.59 -22.20 3.35
CA LYS A 142 18.63 -22.71 4.33
C LYS A 142 19.20 -22.46 5.71
N ASP A 143 19.16 -21.20 6.12
CA ASP A 143 19.65 -20.76 7.43
C ASP A 143 18.48 -20.20 8.25
N ASP A 144 18.44 -20.57 9.52
CA ASP A 144 17.44 -20.10 10.48
C ASP A 144 17.65 -18.61 10.81
N GLU A 145 18.79 -18.01 10.44
CA GLU A 145 19.06 -16.58 10.62
C GLU A 145 18.33 -15.68 9.58
N CYS A 146 17.97 -16.25 8.43
CA CYS A 146 17.24 -15.57 7.35
C CYS A 146 15.73 -15.74 7.48
N VAL A 147 15.21 -15.39 8.66
CA VAL A 147 13.78 -15.39 8.98
C VAL A 147 13.36 -14.01 9.46
N PHE A 148 12.09 -13.66 9.25
CA PHE A 148 11.53 -12.46 9.84
C PHE A 148 11.43 -12.60 11.36
N PHE A 149 11.87 -11.56 12.07
CA PHE A 149 11.72 -11.47 13.52
C PHE A 149 11.25 -10.07 13.90
N TYR A 150 10.01 -9.97 14.40
CA TYR A 150 9.34 -8.70 14.62
C TYR A 150 10.17 -7.70 15.45
N GLU A 151 10.74 -8.14 16.58
CA GLU A 151 11.49 -7.25 17.47
C GLU A 151 12.81 -6.75 16.86
N ARG A 152 13.41 -7.48 15.91
CA ARG A 152 14.64 -7.08 15.21
C ARG A 152 14.31 -6.21 14.00
N ASP A 153 13.33 -6.63 13.21
CA ASP A 153 13.06 -6.08 11.87
C ASP A 153 11.98 -4.98 11.88
N CYS A 154 11.17 -4.88 12.95
CA CYS A 154 10.08 -3.90 13.12
C CYS A 154 10.31 -2.98 14.33
N VAL A 155 11.44 -2.27 14.33
CA VAL A 155 11.83 -1.37 15.43
C VAL A 155 10.74 -0.31 15.67
N GLU A 156 10.29 -0.17 16.93
CA GLU A 156 9.23 0.77 17.35
C GLU A 156 7.90 0.62 16.59
N ASP A 157 7.54 -0.61 16.20
CA ASP A 157 6.37 -0.92 15.36
C ASP A 157 6.42 -0.21 13.98
N GLY A 158 7.59 0.26 13.57
CA GLY A 158 7.85 1.07 12.39
C GLY A 158 8.00 0.28 11.10
N CYS A 159 7.09 -0.66 10.86
CA CYS A 159 7.07 -1.51 9.66
C CYS A 159 5.62 -1.85 9.24
N ALA A 160 5.43 -2.55 8.13
CA ALA A 160 4.10 -2.95 7.64
C ALA A 160 3.31 -3.81 8.65
N VAL A 161 3.96 -4.75 9.36
CA VAL A 161 3.30 -5.58 10.39
C VAL A 161 2.74 -4.70 11.51
N GLY A 162 3.56 -3.82 12.07
CA GLY A 162 3.15 -2.89 13.13
C GLY A 162 2.05 -1.92 12.66
N ALA A 163 2.14 -1.46 11.42
CA ALA A 163 1.13 -0.59 10.80
C ALA A 163 -0.24 -1.28 10.68
N ILE A 164 -0.28 -2.51 10.14
CA ILE A 164 -1.52 -3.29 10.02
C ILE A 164 -2.17 -3.46 11.39
N VAL A 165 -1.41 -3.86 12.42
CA VAL A 165 -1.92 -4.04 13.78
C VAL A 165 -2.45 -2.73 14.36
N ASN A 166 -1.70 -1.63 14.20
CA ASN A 166 -2.09 -0.31 14.69
C ASN A 166 -3.40 0.19 14.04
N TYR A 167 -3.50 0.17 12.71
CA TYR A 167 -4.68 0.70 12.03
C TYR A 167 -5.91 -0.20 12.18
N THR A 168 -5.73 -1.52 12.29
CA THR A 168 -6.79 -2.46 12.69
C THR A 168 -7.33 -2.08 14.08
N ASN A 169 -6.44 -1.90 15.07
CA ASN A 169 -6.81 -1.51 16.42
C ASN A 169 -7.51 -0.14 16.49
N ARG A 170 -7.10 0.83 15.66
CA ARG A 170 -7.75 2.16 15.58
C ARG A 170 -9.18 2.08 15.06
N ILE A 171 -9.42 1.26 14.03
CA ILE A 171 -10.77 1.03 13.50
C ILE A 171 -11.65 0.36 14.57
N ALA A 172 -11.19 -0.72 15.20
CA ALA A 172 -11.95 -1.39 16.25
C ALA A 172 -12.25 -0.46 17.44
N ALA A 173 -11.27 0.33 17.90
CA ALA A 173 -11.44 1.28 18.99
C ALA A 173 -12.42 2.42 18.65
N TYR A 174 -12.60 2.75 17.37
CA TYR A 174 -13.63 3.70 16.94
C TYR A 174 -15.04 3.14 17.22
N TYR A 175 -15.31 1.92 16.77
CA TYR A 175 -16.63 1.29 16.93
C TYR A 175 -16.95 0.92 18.38
N GLN A 176 -15.95 0.52 19.16
CA GLN A 176 -16.12 0.32 20.61
C GLN A 176 -16.57 1.60 21.34
N ARG A 177 -16.08 2.78 20.90
CA ARG A 177 -16.42 4.08 21.51
C ARG A 177 -17.71 4.70 20.97
N HIS A 178 -18.18 4.29 19.79
CA HIS A 178 -19.34 4.86 19.11
C HIS A 178 -20.43 3.81 18.79
N PRO A 179 -20.98 3.12 19.81
CA PRO A 179 -21.95 2.04 19.59
C PRO A 179 -23.26 2.52 18.93
N GLN A 180 -23.59 3.81 19.02
CA GLN A 180 -24.76 4.39 18.33
C GLN A 180 -24.55 4.55 16.83
N GLN A 181 -23.33 4.86 16.36
CA GLN A 181 -23.03 4.92 14.92
C GLN A 181 -23.06 3.52 14.31
N GLN A 182 -22.62 2.52 15.07
CA GLN A 182 -22.78 1.12 14.71
C GLN A 182 -24.27 0.75 14.50
N GLN A 183 -25.13 1.15 15.44
CA GLN A 183 -26.57 0.90 15.34
C GLN A 183 -27.25 1.73 14.25
N GLN A 184 -26.77 2.95 13.97
CA GLN A 184 -27.27 3.79 12.87
C GLN A 184 -26.94 3.21 11.50
N HIS A 185 -25.73 2.66 11.29
CA HIS A 185 -25.41 1.93 10.06
C HIS A 185 -26.30 0.67 9.91
N GLU A 186 -26.59 -0.04 11.01
CA GLU A 186 -27.53 -1.18 11.01
C GLU A 186 -29.00 -0.77 10.74
N ILE A 187 -29.42 0.42 11.17
CA ILE A 187 -30.77 0.95 10.90
C ILE A 187 -30.87 1.49 9.47
N ALA A 188 -29.85 2.17 8.98
CA ALA A 188 -29.75 2.62 7.58
C ALA A 188 -29.90 1.42 6.63
N GLN A 189 -29.25 0.29 6.95
CA GLN A 189 -29.40 -0.99 6.25
C GLN A 189 -30.86 -1.50 6.21
N LYS A 190 -31.63 -1.35 7.30
CA LYS A 190 -33.06 -1.73 7.33
C LYS A 190 -33.95 -0.77 6.56
N GLN A 191 -33.56 0.49 6.42
CA GLN A 191 -34.32 1.53 5.73
C GLN A 191 -33.98 1.59 4.22
N GLU A 192 -32.81 1.11 3.81
CA GLU A 192 -32.40 1.01 2.41
C GLU A 192 -33.22 -0.04 1.61
N TYR A 193 -33.89 -0.97 2.30
CA TYR A 193 -34.91 -1.85 1.71
C TYR A 193 -36.17 -1.10 1.22
N HIS A 194 -36.36 0.17 1.60
CA HIS A 194 -37.55 0.96 1.24
C HIS A 194 -37.28 2.30 0.54
N ALA A 195 -36.03 2.65 0.22
CA ALA A 195 -35.69 3.98 -0.30
C ALA A 195 -35.02 3.97 -1.68
N ILE A 196 -35.50 3.15 -2.64
CA ILE A 196 -35.34 3.45 -4.07
C ILE A 196 -36.49 4.36 -4.51
N ARG A 197 -36.54 5.59 -3.97
CA ARG A 197 -37.30 6.71 -4.54
C ARG A 197 -37.04 7.99 -3.77
N GLY A 198 -36.41 8.95 -4.45
CA GLY A 198 -36.62 10.37 -4.19
C GLY A 198 -35.55 11.08 -3.37
N GLU A 199 -34.77 11.89 -4.09
CA GLU A 199 -34.25 13.20 -3.67
C GLU A 199 -33.22 13.27 -2.52
N ARG A 200 -31.96 13.48 -2.90
CA ARG A 200 -30.98 14.16 -2.03
C ARG A 200 -30.55 15.49 -2.65
N LYS A 201 -31.12 16.59 -2.13
CA LYS A 201 -30.46 17.90 -2.06
C LYS A 201 -30.38 18.32 -0.61
N ALA A 202 -29.19 18.32 -0.03
CA ALA A 202 -28.86 19.18 1.09
C ALA A 202 -27.34 19.41 1.15
N ARG A 203 -26.93 20.65 0.87
CA ARG A 203 -25.66 21.23 1.31
C ARG A 203 -25.46 20.91 2.80
N HIS A 204 -24.36 20.27 3.16
CA HIS A 204 -23.93 20.17 4.56
C HIS A 204 -22.52 20.73 4.68
N SER A 205 -22.40 21.72 5.56
CA SER A 205 -21.17 22.29 6.05
C SER A 205 -20.26 21.21 6.62
N ASP A 206 -18.97 21.31 6.31
CA ASP A 206 -17.87 20.55 6.88
C ASP A 206 -17.84 20.68 8.42
N GLY A 207 -18.56 19.78 9.09
CA GLY A 207 -18.66 19.68 10.55
C GLY A 207 -18.26 18.28 11.01
N ARG A 208 -17.29 17.66 10.33
CA ARG A 208 -16.85 16.30 10.67
C ARG A 208 -16.09 16.30 11.99
N SER A 209 -16.35 15.27 12.79
CA SER A 209 -15.56 15.07 14.00
C SER A 209 -14.15 14.58 13.62
N ASN A 210 -13.14 14.99 14.40
CA ASN A 210 -11.77 14.46 14.29
C ASN A 210 -11.73 12.91 14.29
N SER A 211 -12.70 12.29 14.99
CA SER A 211 -12.86 10.83 15.07
C SER A 211 -13.18 10.19 13.70
N GLN A 212 -14.05 10.80 12.89
CA GLN A 212 -14.42 10.28 11.56
C GLN A 212 -13.28 10.39 10.55
N HIS A 213 -12.50 11.48 10.61
CA HIS A 213 -11.29 11.59 9.79
C HIS A 213 -10.27 10.52 10.16
N LEU A 214 -10.06 10.27 11.46
CA LEU A 214 -9.14 9.21 11.90
C LEU A 214 -9.59 7.82 11.44
N LEU A 215 -10.90 7.55 11.43
CA LEU A 215 -11.45 6.28 10.92
C LEU A 215 -11.15 6.11 9.42
N LEU A 216 -11.48 7.11 8.60
CA LEU A 216 -11.20 7.07 7.16
C LEU A 216 -9.70 6.89 6.91
N THR A 217 -8.84 7.68 7.54
CA THR A 217 -7.38 7.55 7.40
C THR A 217 -6.89 6.16 7.81
N SER A 218 -7.44 5.58 8.89
CA SER A 218 -7.07 4.23 9.32
C SER A 218 -7.50 3.18 8.31
N LEU A 219 -8.69 3.32 7.70
CA LEU A 219 -9.15 2.45 6.64
C LEU A 219 -8.27 2.54 5.39
N LYS A 220 -7.84 3.74 5.00
CA LYS A 220 -6.93 3.95 3.85
C LYS A 220 -5.59 3.24 4.07
N PHE A 221 -4.97 3.47 5.23
CA PHE A 221 -3.70 2.83 5.58
C PHE A 221 -3.82 1.30 5.67
N LEU A 222 -4.86 0.79 6.35
CA LEU A 222 -5.06 -0.65 6.46
C LEU A 222 -5.27 -1.32 5.09
N THR A 223 -6.08 -0.70 4.22
CA THR A 223 -6.33 -1.19 2.86
C THR A 223 -5.04 -1.31 2.06
N HIS A 224 -4.14 -0.33 2.22
CA HIS A 224 -2.86 -0.29 1.52
C HIS A 224 -1.86 -1.30 2.07
N PHE A 225 -1.55 -1.23 3.37
CA PHE A 225 -0.48 -2.03 3.98
C PHE A 225 -0.74 -3.54 3.96
N VAL A 226 -2.00 -3.98 3.95
CA VAL A 226 -2.31 -5.40 3.71
C VAL A 226 -1.95 -5.82 2.28
N GLY A 227 -2.02 -4.92 1.30
CA GLY A 227 -1.42 -5.15 -0.01
C GLY A 227 0.10 -5.26 0.09
N ASP A 228 0.75 -4.24 0.67
CA ASP A 228 2.22 -4.15 0.75
C ASP A 228 2.86 -5.38 1.36
N ILE A 229 2.37 -5.85 2.51
CA ILE A 229 2.96 -7.00 3.20
C ILE A 229 2.93 -8.29 2.37
N HIS A 230 2.07 -8.37 1.34
CA HIS A 230 1.98 -9.50 0.42
C HIS A 230 2.80 -9.32 -0.86
N GLN A 231 3.42 -8.15 -1.08
CA GLN A 231 4.43 -7.99 -2.13
C GLN A 231 5.73 -8.63 -1.60
N PRO A 232 6.27 -9.69 -2.22
CA PRO A 232 7.44 -10.38 -1.68
C PRO A 232 8.64 -9.46 -1.38
N LEU A 233 8.96 -8.52 -2.27
CA LEU A 233 10.04 -7.55 -2.11
C LEU A 233 9.72 -6.37 -1.17
N HIS A 234 8.55 -6.36 -0.54
CA HIS A 234 8.23 -5.49 0.60
C HIS A 234 8.56 -6.14 1.94
N VAL A 235 8.89 -7.42 1.95
CA VAL A 235 9.42 -8.11 3.12
C VAL A 235 10.74 -8.73 2.69
N SER A 236 11.81 -7.96 2.75
CA SER A 236 12.97 -8.20 1.90
C SER A 236 14.26 -7.69 2.52
N ARG A 237 15.37 -7.81 1.78
CA ARG A 237 16.70 -7.52 2.30
C ARG A 237 16.90 -6.03 2.56
N THR A 238 17.49 -5.73 3.70
CA THR A 238 17.95 -4.37 4.01
C THR A 238 19.06 -3.95 3.06
N SER A 239 19.98 -4.87 2.71
CA SER A 239 21.20 -4.58 1.95
C SER A 239 20.96 -4.09 0.52
N ASP A 240 19.82 -4.43 -0.09
CA ASP A 240 19.43 -4.04 -1.45
C ASP A 240 18.15 -3.20 -1.50
N ARG A 241 17.66 -2.76 -0.33
CA ARG A 241 16.44 -1.97 -0.15
C ARG A 241 15.24 -2.63 -0.83
N GLY A 242 15.10 -3.94 -0.65
CA GLY A 242 14.05 -4.74 -1.27
C GLY A 242 14.17 -4.86 -2.78
N GLY A 243 15.38 -5.01 -3.29
CA GLY A 243 15.67 -5.13 -4.72
C GLY A 243 15.60 -3.80 -5.47
N ASN A 244 15.46 -2.67 -4.79
CA ASN A 244 15.51 -1.36 -5.41
C ASN A 244 16.91 -1.02 -5.93
N ASP A 245 17.95 -1.57 -5.29
CA ASP A 245 19.34 -1.39 -5.68
C ASP A 245 19.84 -2.49 -6.65
N ILE A 246 18.95 -3.39 -7.11
CA ILE A 246 19.24 -4.41 -8.13
C ILE A 246 18.69 -3.93 -9.47
N GLY A 247 19.51 -3.24 -10.26
CA GLY A 247 19.16 -2.82 -11.61
C GLY A 247 19.05 -4.00 -12.56
N VAL A 248 18.02 -4.05 -13.40
CA VAL A 248 17.78 -5.17 -14.33
C VAL A 248 17.53 -4.70 -15.76
N LYS A 249 17.79 -5.58 -16.73
CA LYS A 249 17.53 -5.36 -18.16
C LYS A 249 16.43 -6.29 -18.63
N ILE A 250 15.32 -5.74 -19.11
CA ILE A 250 14.29 -6.54 -19.76
C ILE A 250 14.75 -6.86 -21.18
N VAL A 251 14.84 -8.15 -21.52
CA VAL A 251 15.27 -8.63 -22.84
C VAL A 251 14.10 -9.27 -23.58
N HIS A 252 13.84 -8.78 -24.80
CA HIS A 252 12.79 -9.30 -25.68
C HIS A 252 13.37 -10.21 -26.77
N ASN A 253 12.66 -11.29 -27.13
CA ASN A 253 13.06 -12.16 -28.24
C ASN A 253 12.83 -11.46 -29.60
N HIS A 254 13.89 -11.28 -30.39
CA HIS A 254 13.94 -10.50 -31.65
C HIS A 254 13.10 -11.02 -32.84
N HIS A 255 12.23 -12.02 -32.66
CA HIS A 255 11.51 -12.69 -33.77
C HIS A 255 10.00 -12.43 -33.83
N SER A 256 9.45 -11.77 -32.82
CA SER A 256 8.12 -11.17 -32.85
C SER A 256 8.31 -9.67 -32.98
N HIS A 257 7.46 -8.98 -33.74
CA HIS A 257 7.39 -7.52 -33.68
C HIS A 257 7.45 -7.10 -32.20
N PRO A 258 8.31 -6.13 -31.82
CA PRO A 258 8.37 -5.71 -30.44
C PRO A 258 6.94 -5.36 -30.03
N PRO A 259 6.41 -5.92 -28.93
CA PRO A 259 5.15 -5.44 -28.40
C PRO A 259 5.29 -3.92 -28.18
N PRO A 260 4.20 -3.16 -28.22
CA PRO A 260 4.23 -1.70 -28.23
C PRO A 260 4.71 -1.08 -26.90
N PHE A 261 5.53 -1.79 -26.11
CA PHE A 261 6.26 -1.27 -24.95
C PHE A 261 7.02 0.01 -25.26
N TYR A 262 7.50 0.20 -26.51
CA TYR A 262 8.17 1.44 -26.93
C TYR A 262 7.25 2.60 -27.35
N SER A 263 5.92 2.41 -27.38
CA SER A 263 4.94 3.47 -27.72
C SER A 263 4.24 4.08 -26.52
N TYR A 264 4.69 3.78 -25.29
CA TYR A 264 4.19 4.41 -24.08
C TYR A 264 5.21 5.38 -23.48
N PRO A 265 5.07 6.70 -23.72
CA PRO A 265 5.79 7.73 -22.96
C PRO A 265 5.61 7.60 -21.44
N SER A 266 4.56 6.93 -20.95
CA SER A 266 4.27 6.80 -19.52
C SER A 266 5.19 5.88 -18.74
N LEU A 267 5.87 4.92 -19.39
CA LEU A 267 6.78 3.99 -18.70
C LEU A 267 8.22 4.51 -18.65
N VAL A 268 8.68 5.22 -19.68
CA VAL A 268 10.03 5.82 -19.71
C VAL A 268 10.09 7.14 -18.93
N ASP A 269 9.05 7.98 -18.97
CA ASP A 269 9.07 9.30 -18.30
C ASP A 269 8.69 9.24 -16.81
N ARG A 270 8.10 8.15 -16.31
CA ARG A 270 7.70 8.02 -14.88
C ARG A 270 8.70 7.25 -14.02
N TYR A 271 9.47 6.32 -14.61
CA TYR A 271 10.38 5.42 -13.90
C TYR A 271 11.87 5.60 -14.23
N GLY A 272 12.22 6.56 -15.11
CA GLY A 272 13.60 6.90 -15.43
C GLY A 272 14.32 7.71 -14.35
N ASN A 273 14.41 7.19 -13.11
CA ASN A 273 15.36 7.72 -12.13
C ASN A 273 16.69 7.00 -12.29
N ALA A 274 17.64 7.69 -12.91
CA ALA A 274 19.03 7.25 -12.99
C ALA A 274 19.60 7.03 -11.58
N HIS A 275 20.13 5.83 -11.31
CA HIS A 275 21.03 5.63 -10.18
C HIS A 275 22.30 6.46 -10.45
N HIS A 276 22.57 7.43 -9.59
CA HIS A 276 23.85 8.12 -9.53
C HIS A 276 24.73 7.39 -8.52
N ASP A 277 25.71 6.63 -9.02
CA ASP A 277 26.84 6.21 -8.20
C ASP A 277 27.86 7.36 -8.09
N ASP A 278 28.53 7.46 -6.95
CA ASP A 278 29.59 8.44 -6.70
C ASP A 278 30.94 8.01 -7.36
N SER A 279 30.90 6.94 -8.16
CA SER A 279 32.05 6.29 -8.82
C SER A 279 32.19 6.69 -10.30
N GLY A 280 31.26 7.45 -10.87
CA GLY A 280 31.36 7.94 -12.24
C GLY A 280 31.23 6.83 -13.29
N HIS A 281 30.52 5.75 -12.98
CA HIS A 281 30.19 4.68 -13.92
C HIS A 281 28.68 4.63 -14.16
N HIS A 282 28.26 5.30 -15.24
CA HIS A 282 26.86 5.40 -15.64
C HIS A 282 26.32 4.05 -16.15
N HIS A 283 25.61 3.32 -15.30
CA HIS A 283 24.74 2.21 -15.72
C HIS A 283 23.28 2.65 -15.65
N HIS A 284 22.71 3.03 -16.80
CA HIS A 284 21.31 3.43 -16.93
C HIS A 284 20.41 2.19 -17.07
N TYR A 285 19.90 1.67 -15.96
CA TYR A 285 18.80 0.70 -15.99
C TYR A 285 17.46 1.47 -15.92
N SER A 286 16.48 1.09 -16.74
CA SER A 286 15.13 1.67 -16.70
C SER A 286 14.22 1.01 -15.65
N HIS A 287 14.65 -0.13 -15.10
CA HIS A 287 13.91 -0.93 -14.13
C HIS A 287 14.87 -1.50 -13.07
N ASN A 288 14.36 -1.75 -11.86
CA ASN A 288 15.02 -2.52 -10.82
C ASN A 288 14.16 -3.74 -10.46
N LEU A 289 14.70 -4.69 -9.72
CA LEU A 289 13.99 -5.93 -9.38
C LEU A 289 12.69 -5.64 -8.61
N HIS A 290 12.69 -4.63 -7.75
CA HIS A 290 11.49 -4.19 -7.02
C HIS A 290 10.34 -3.80 -7.97
N SER A 291 10.61 -2.91 -8.94
CA SER A 291 9.61 -2.44 -9.90
C SER A 291 9.15 -3.51 -10.90
N ILE A 292 9.95 -4.58 -11.08
CA ILE A 292 9.48 -5.77 -11.80
C ILE A 292 8.30 -6.42 -11.09
N TRP A 293 8.39 -6.57 -9.77
CA TRP A 293 7.38 -7.20 -8.94
C TRP A 293 6.19 -6.29 -8.65
N ASP A 294 6.42 -5.02 -8.31
CA ASP A 294 5.31 -4.09 -8.02
C ASP A 294 4.39 -3.86 -9.21
N THR A 295 4.99 -3.65 -10.38
CA THR A 295 4.26 -3.08 -11.53
C THR A 295 4.40 -3.96 -12.76
N THR A 296 5.63 -4.31 -13.14
CA THR A 296 5.91 -4.81 -14.49
C THR A 296 5.22 -6.14 -14.80
N ILE A 297 5.24 -7.11 -13.86
CA ILE A 297 4.56 -8.42 -14.07
C ILE A 297 3.04 -8.23 -14.23
N ILE A 298 2.44 -7.33 -13.44
CA ILE A 298 1.00 -7.07 -13.46
C ILE A 298 0.59 -6.41 -14.79
N GLU A 299 1.26 -5.33 -15.17
CA GLU A 299 1.00 -4.63 -16.43
C GLU A 299 1.23 -5.53 -17.64
N TYR A 300 2.32 -6.31 -17.62
CA TYR A 300 2.60 -7.31 -18.65
C TYR A 300 1.46 -8.33 -18.77
N ALA A 301 0.93 -8.84 -17.65
CA ALA A 301 -0.17 -9.78 -17.67
C ALA A 301 -1.45 -9.15 -18.22
N ILE A 302 -1.81 -7.95 -17.73
CA ILE A 302 -2.98 -7.18 -18.18
C ILE A 302 -2.94 -6.98 -19.70
N HIS A 303 -1.78 -6.58 -20.23
CA HIS A 303 -1.58 -6.37 -21.65
C HIS A 303 -1.64 -7.68 -22.45
N LYS A 304 -0.78 -8.65 -22.10
CA LYS A 304 -0.58 -9.88 -22.88
C LYS A 304 -1.78 -10.82 -22.82
N TYR A 305 -2.42 -10.97 -21.66
CA TYR A 305 -3.43 -12.01 -21.43
C TYR A 305 -4.85 -11.48 -21.26
N PHE A 306 -5.02 -10.18 -20.97
CA PHE A 306 -6.32 -9.61 -20.60
C PHE A 306 -6.74 -8.41 -21.45
N ASN A 307 -6.11 -8.22 -22.61
CA ASN A 307 -6.50 -7.20 -23.60
C ASN A 307 -6.62 -5.81 -22.95
N ASP A 308 -5.57 -5.42 -22.20
CA ASP A 308 -5.45 -4.15 -21.49
C ASP A 308 -6.54 -3.90 -20.43
N SER A 309 -7.21 -4.95 -19.95
CA SER A 309 -8.25 -4.82 -18.93
C SER A 309 -7.81 -5.34 -17.56
N GLN A 310 -7.52 -4.43 -16.62
CA GLN A 310 -7.30 -4.78 -15.21
C GLN A 310 -8.53 -5.49 -14.63
N THR A 311 -9.73 -5.08 -15.05
CA THR A 311 -10.98 -5.70 -14.60
C THR A 311 -11.05 -7.18 -14.98
N LEU A 312 -10.60 -7.56 -16.19
CA LEU A 312 -10.53 -8.97 -16.58
C LEU A 312 -9.44 -9.73 -15.82
N PHE A 313 -8.27 -9.11 -15.60
CA PHE A 313 -7.21 -9.72 -14.79
C PHE A 313 -7.68 -9.97 -13.35
N GLN A 314 -8.28 -8.98 -12.70
CA GLN A 314 -8.87 -9.07 -11.37
C GLN A 314 -9.95 -10.17 -11.30
N LYS A 315 -10.87 -10.22 -12.28
CA LYS A 315 -11.88 -11.29 -12.36
C LYS A 315 -11.25 -12.66 -12.45
N SER A 316 -10.16 -12.82 -13.21
CA SER A 316 -9.43 -14.09 -13.28
C SER A 316 -8.87 -14.53 -11.92
N ILE A 317 -8.34 -13.59 -11.12
CA ILE A 317 -7.85 -13.90 -9.77
C ILE A 317 -9.03 -14.29 -8.88
N HIS A 318 -10.15 -13.56 -8.95
CA HIS A 318 -11.34 -13.87 -8.18
C HIS A 318 -11.91 -15.25 -8.50
N GLU A 319 -11.97 -15.62 -9.78
CA GLU A 319 -12.39 -16.95 -10.23
C GLU A 319 -11.43 -18.05 -9.75
N ASP A 320 -10.11 -17.81 -9.81
CA ASP A 320 -9.13 -18.76 -9.31
C ASP A 320 -9.23 -18.95 -7.79
N ILE A 321 -9.54 -17.90 -7.02
CA ILE A 321 -9.83 -18.00 -5.58
C ILE A 321 -11.08 -18.87 -5.34
N ILE A 322 -12.18 -18.61 -6.03
CA ILE A 322 -13.43 -19.38 -5.86
C ILE A 322 -13.23 -20.85 -6.22
N ALA A 323 -12.41 -21.12 -7.24
CA ALA A 323 -12.14 -22.45 -7.72
C ALA A 323 -10.97 -23.14 -6.99
N ASN A 324 -10.40 -22.54 -5.95
CA ASN A 324 -9.22 -23.03 -5.21
C ASN A 324 -8.05 -23.40 -6.14
N ARG A 325 -7.83 -22.61 -7.21
CA ARG A 325 -6.78 -22.84 -8.22
C ARG A 325 -5.46 -22.13 -7.90
N LEU A 326 -5.47 -21.25 -6.89
CA LEU A 326 -4.26 -20.60 -6.38
C LEU A 326 -3.60 -21.40 -5.26
N ASP A 327 -4.23 -22.50 -4.88
CA ASP A 327 -3.81 -23.41 -3.84
C ASP A 327 -2.94 -24.48 -4.50
N ASP A 328 -1.76 -24.73 -3.93
CA ASP A 328 -0.87 -25.79 -4.40
C ASP A 328 -0.93 -26.91 -3.36
N ASP A 329 -1.30 -28.12 -3.79
CA ASP A 329 -1.40 -29.31 -2.93
C ASP A 329 -0.08 -29.62 -2.19
N ASN A 330 1.07 -29.06 -2.64
CA ASN A 330 2.38 -29.22 -2.02
C ASN A 330 2.82 -28.00 -1.17
N ASP A 331 2.03 -26.93 -1.11
CA ASP A 331 2.29 -25.72 -0.32
C ASP A 331 1.27 -25.64 0.82
N ASN A 332 1.73 -25.76 2.07
CA ASN A 332 0.86 -25.68 3.25
C ASN A 332 0.25 -24.27 3.48
N ASN A 333 0.54 -23.29 2.61
CA ASN A 333 0.06 -21.91 2.69
C ASN A 333 -0.91 -21.58 1.55
N ASP A 334 -2.10 -22.20 1.55
CA ASP A 334 -3.14 -21.93 0.55
C ASP A 334 -3.82 -20.56 0.76
N VAL A 335 -4.56 -20.06 -0.24
CA VAL A 335 -5.17 -18.72 -0.21
C VAL A 335 -6.33 -18.64 0.79
N THR A 336 -6.97 -19.76 1.05
CA THR A 336 -8.11 -19.96 1.96
C THR A 336 -7.75 -20.73 3.24
N SER A 337 -6.74 -21.60 3.22
CA SER A 337 -6.18 -22.21 4.44
C SER A 337 -5.21 -21.23 5.12
N GLY A 338 -5.33 -21.09 6.45
CA GLY A 338 -4.65 -20.03 7.21
C GLY A 338 -5.55 -18.86 7.63
N LEU A 339 -6.88 -19.01 7.56
CA LEU A 339 -7.82 -18.14 8.30
C LEU A 339 -7.70 -18.26 9.85
N GLU A 340 -6.73 -19.03 10.37
CA GLU A 340 -6.40 -19.04 11.80
C GLU A 340 -5.94 -17.65 12.27
N CYS A 341 -5.48 -16.83 11.32
CA CYS A 341 -4.90 -15.53 11.56
C CYS A 341 -5.67 -14.40 10.87
N THR A 342 -6.79 -13.99 11.47
CA THR A 342 -7.86 -13.31 10.72
C THR A 342 -8.24 -11.94 11.26
N ASN A 343 -7.96 -11.66 12.52
CA ASN A 343 -8.47 -10.46 13.16
C ASN A 343 -7.59 -9.21 12.94
N GLY A 344 -6.38 -9.34 12.40
CA GLY A 344 -5.44 -8.24 12.15
C GLY A 344 -4.96 -7.51 13.41
N HIS A 345 -5.29 -8.03 14.61
CA HIS A 345 -5.04 -7.38 15.90
C HIS A 345 -3.78 -7.89 16.60
N ASP A 346 -3.30 -9.07 16.23
CA ASP A 346 -2.17 -9.74 16.87
C ASP A 346 -0.91 -9.60 16.01
N VAL A 347 0.17 -9.13 16.60
CA VAL A 347 1.47 -8.99 15.95
C VAL A 347 1.97 -10.35 15.48
N LYS A 348 1.94 -11.38 16.34
CA LYS A 348 2.42 -12.72 15.98
C LYS A 348 1.71 -13.25 14.75
N CYS A 349 0.44 -12.89 14.64
CA CYS A 349 -0.41 -13.30 13.56
C CYS A 349 -0.04 -12.65 12.23
N VAL A 350 0.05 -11.32 12.21
CA VAL A 350 0.44 -10.57 11.01
C VAL A 350 1.89 -10.87 10.61
N SER A 351 2.76 -11.22 11.57
CA SER A 351 4.13 -11.68 11.31
C SER A 351 4.18 -12.91 10.40
N THR A 352 3.21 -13.82 10.48
CA THR A 352 3.16 -14.99 9.58
C THR A 352 3.01 -14.58 8.12
N TRP A 353 2.30 -13.48 7.83
CA TRP A 353 2.16 -12.97 6.46
C TRP A 353 3.47 -12.41 5.94
N ALA A 354 4.24 -11.74 6.81
CA ALA A 354 5.58 -11.28 6.46
C ALA A 354 6.52 -12.47 6.19
N GLU A 355 6.52 -13.48 7.06
CA GLU A 355 7.32 -14.71 6.86
C GLU A 355 7.00 -15.40 5.54
N GLU A 356 5.71 -15.52 5.19
CA GLU A 356 5.28 -16.07 3.90
C GLU A 356 5.83 -15.26 2.71
N SER A 357 5.65 -13.94 2.73
CA SER A 357 6.12 -13.05 1.65
C SER A 357 7.63 -13.11 1.49
N TRP A 358 8.37 -13.17 2.60
CA TRP A 358 9.82 -13.32 2.59
C TRP A 358 10.26 -14.65 1.95
N ILE A 359 9.56 -15.75 2.25
CA ILE A 359 9.82 -17.04 1.60
C ILE A 359 9.61 -16.93 0.09
N TYR A 360 8.53 -16.28 -0.37
CA TYR A 360 8.31 -16.05 -1.79
C TYR A 360 9.38 -15.13 -2.40
N ALA A 361 9.90 -14.15 -1.65
CA ALA A 361 10.95 -13.26 -2.12
C ALA A 361 12.23 -14.05 -2.43
N LEU A 362 12.68 -14.88 -1.49
CA LEU A 362 13.86 -15.72 -1.67
C LEU A 362 13.68 -16.75 -2.79
N GLN A 363 12.52 -17.43 -2.85
CA GLN A 363 12.32 -18.52 -3.81
C GLN A 363 12.04 -18.06 -5.24
N TYR A 364 11.41 -16.89 -5.42
CA TYR A 364 10.91 -16.48 -6.73
C TYR A 364 11.41 -15.11 -7.16
N ALA A 365 11.49 -14.13 -6.25
CA ALA A 365 11.88 -12.77 -6.60
C ALA A 365 13.39 -12.66 -6.83
N TYR A 366 14.19 -13.08 -5.86
CA TYR A 366 15.65 -13.07 -5.93
C TYR A 366 16.24 -14.20 -6.77
N ALA A 367 15.42 -15.08 -7.36
CA ALA A 367 15.87 -16.29 -8.06
C ALA A 367 15.43 -16.34 -9.53
N ASN A 368 16.40 -16.60 -10.41
CA ASN A 368 16.18 -16.99 -11.80
C ASN A 368 15.43 -18.34 -11.88
N LEU A 369 14.96 -18.68 -13.07
CA LEU A 369 14.26 -19.95 -13.34
C LEU A 369 15.09 -21.20 -13.04
N ASP A 370 16.43 -21.09 -13.10
CA ASP A 370 17.35 -22.17 -12.76
C ASP A 370 17.75 -22.19 -11.28
N GLY A 371 17.19 -21.29 -10.47
CA GLY A 371 17.48 -21.13 -9.04
C GLY A 371 18.75 -20.32 -8.74
N SER A 372 19.47 -19.83 -9.75
CA SER A 372 20.56 -18.87 -9.53
C SER A 372 20.05 -17.52 -9.06
N GLU A 373 20.83 -16.80 -8.27
CA GLU A 373 20.40 -15.48 -7.78
C GLU A 373 20.41 -14.42 -8.88
N ILE A 374 19.44 -13.51 -8.78
CA ILE A 374 19.35 -12.29 -9.60
C ILE A 374 20.19 -11.20 -8.92
N THR A 375 21.21 -10.73 -9.63
CA THR A 375 22.12 -9.67 -9.18
C THR A 375 22.01 -8.42 -10.06
N ASP A 376 22.62 -7.31 -9.64
CA ASP A 376 22.65 -6.08 -10.45
C ASP A 376 23.18 -6.35 -11.87
N GLY A 377 22.49 -5.78 -12.85
CA GLY A 377 22.74 -5.95 -14.28
C GLY A 377 22.16 -7.21 -14.92
N ALA A 378 21.42 -8.04 -14.17
CA ALA A 378 20.80 -9.26 -14.68
C ALA A 378 19.81 -8.99 -15.83
N GLU A 379 19.71 -9.95 -16.73
CA GLU A 379 18.73 -9.95 -17.82
C GLU A 379 17.47 -10.70 -17.39
N ILE A 380 16.33 -10.01 -17.37
CA ILE A 380 15.01 -10.58 -17.11
C ILE A 380 14.30 -10.77 -18.45
N ARG A 381 13.81 -11.99 -18.68
CA ARG A 381 13.15 -12.39 -19.94
C ARG A 381 11.68 -12.67 -19.70
N GLU A 382 10.94 -12.81 -20.79
CA GLU A 382 9.50 -13.06 -20.78
C GLU A 382 9.10 -14.31 -19.97
N GLU A 383 9.94 -15.34 -19.99
CA GLU A 383 9.73 -16.59 -19.25
C GLU A 383 9.75 -16.37 -17.73
N TYR A 384 10.48 -15.35 -17.25
CA TYR A 384 10.45 -14.97 -15.84
C TYR A 384 9.07 -14.45 -15.47
N PHE A 385 8.52 -13.51 -16.26
CA PHE A 385 7.20 -12.94 -16.02
C PHE A 385 6.10 -14.00 -16.05
N ASP A 386 6.12 -14.88 -17.07
CA ASP A 386 5.12 -15.93 -17.23
C ASP A 386 5.12 -16.92 -16.06
N ASP A 387 6.31 -17.33 -15.58
CA ASP A 387 6.39 -18.25 -14.44
C ASP A 387 6.07 -17.57 -13.10
N ARG A 388 6.43 -16.29 -12.91
CA ARG A 388 6.18 -15.56 -11.65
C ARG A 388 4.75 -15.05 -11.53
N LEU A 389 4.02 -14.93 -12.65
CA LEU A 389 2.63 -14.49 -12.65
C LEU A 389 1.72 -15.33 -11.73
N LYS A 390 1.95 -16.65 -11.64
CA LYS A 390 1.17 -17.51 -10.71
C LYS A 390 1.35 -17.10 -9.24
N ILE A 391 2.57 -16.68 -8.87
CA ILE A 391 2.92 -16.24 -7.52
C ILE A 391 2.32 -14.86 -7.26
N VAL A 392 2.42 -13.94 -8.23
CA VAL A 392 1.79 -12.61 -8.14
C VAL A 392 0.27 -12.74 -7.95
N LYS A 393 -0.41 -13.57 -8.75
CA LYS A 393 -1.85 -13.83 -8.57
C LYS A 393 -2.17 -14.41 -7.20
N LYS A 394 -1.37 -15.36 -6.71
CA LYS A 394 -1.51 -15.95 -5.37
C LYS A 394 -1.39 -14.90 -4.27
N GLN A 395 -0.39 -14.03 -4.34
CA GLN A 395 -0.16 -12.97 -3.34
C GLN A 395 -1.24 -11.88 -3.36
N LEU A 396 -1.66 -11.42 -4.54
CA LEU A 396 -2.79 -10.49 -4.69
C LEU A 396 -4.09 -11.10 -4.13
N GLY A 397 -4.32 -12.39 -4.39
CA GLY A 397 -5.46 -13.14 -3.85
C GLY A 397 -5.44 -13.24 -2.33
N LYS A 398 -4.30 -13.65 -1.75
CA LYS A 398 -4.10 -13.71 -0.28
C LYS A 398 -4.36 -12.37 0.38
N ALA A 399 -3.77 -11.29 -0.15
CA ALA A 399 -3.96 -9.94 0.36
C ALA A 399 -5.45 -9.55 0.36
N GLY A 400 -6.16 -9.79 -0.74
CA GLY A 400 -7.60 -9.49 -0.85
C GLY A 400 -8.46 -10.29 0.11
N VAL A 401 -8.20 -11.60 0.26
CA VAL A 401 -8.93 -12.48 1.19
C VAL A 401 -8.69 -12.07 2.65
N ARG A 402 -7.43 -11.83 3.03
CA ARG A 402 -7.05 -11.41 4.38
C ARG A 402 -7.61 -10.04 4.72
N LEU A 403 -7.53 -9.07 3.81
CA LEU A 403 -8.12 -7.74 3.99
C LEU A 403 -9.63 -7.81 4.18
N ALA A 404 -10.36 -8.56 3.33
CA ALA A 404 -11.79 -8.74 3.47
C ALA A 404 -12.15 -9.24 4.86
N ASN A 405 -11.43 -10.26 5.33
CA ASN A 405 -11.71 -10.86 6.61
C ASN A 405 -11.41 -9.91 7.80
N ILE A 406 -10.28 -9.17 7.79
CA ILE A 406 -10.00 -8.17 8.83
C ILE A 406 -11.14 -7.15 8.90
N LEU A 407 -11.59 -6.65 7.74
CA LEU A 407 -12.66 -5.66 7.67
C LEU A 407 -13.99 -6.21 8.16
N GLU A 408 -14.35 -7.45 7.82
CA GLU A 408 -15.53 -8.12 8.38
C GLU A 408 -15.46 -8.18 9.91
N MET A 409 -14.34 -8.65 10.47
CA MET A 409 -14.21 -8.81 11.91
C MET A 409 -14.22 -7.47 12.66
N THR A 410 -13.55 -6.46 12.11
CA THR A 410 -13.36 -5.16 12.79
C THR A 410 -14.55 -4.23 12.67
N LEU A 411 -15.29 -4.28 11.55
CA LEU A 411 -16.44 -3.41 11.30
C LEU A 411 -17.76 -4.02 11.76
N ASN A 412 -17.83 -5.35 11.93
CA ASN A 412 -19.04 -6.07 12.28
C ASN A 412 -19.12 -6.51 13.77
N VAL A 413 -18.42 -5.83 14.69
CA VAL A 413 -18.39 -6.20 16.14
C VAL A 413 -19.78 -6.05 16.80
N THR A 414 -20.69 -6.97 16.56
CA THR A 414 -21.94 -7.06 17.33
C THR A 414 -21.58 -7.27 18.81
N LYS A 415 -22.25 -6.53 19.71
CA LYS A 415 -22.11 -6.69 21.16
C LYS A 415 -22.46 -8.12 21.60
N GLU A 416 -21.50 -9.04 21.58
CA GLU A 416 -21.67 -10.36 22.23
C GLU A 416 -21.09 -10.43 23.65
N THR A 417 -20.59 -9.33 24.22
CA THR A 417 -19.95 -9.34 25.56
C THR A 417 -20.71 -8.59 26.66
N LYS A 418 -22.05 -8.55 26.61
CA LYS A 418 -22.87 -8.03 27.74
C LYS A 418 -23.94 -8.97 28.30
N GLU A 419 -23.84 -10.27 28.09
CA GLU A 419 -24.62 -11.27 28.86
C GLU A 419 -23.70 -12.34 29.45
N ASN A 420 -22.84 -11.94 30.38
CA ASN A 420 -22.37 -12.81 31.46
C ASN A 420 -21.86 -11.95 32.63
N LYS A 421 -22.77 -11.11 33.15
CA LYS A 421 -22.64 -10.50 34.46
C LYS A 421 -24.02 -10.51 35.12
N ASP A 422 -24.52 -11.69 35.41
CA ASP A 422 -25.42 -11.87 36.54
C ASP A 422 -24.87 -13.00 37.39
N GLY A 423 -24.57 -12.64 38.64
CA GLY A 423 -24.00 -13.55 39.62
C GLY A 423 -25.00 -14.66 39.94
N ASN A 424 -24.52 -15.89 39.82
CA ASN A 424 -24.91 -16.92 40.77
C ASN A 424 -23.69 -17.79 41.04
N ALA A 425 -22.91 -17.37 42.03
CA ALA A 425 -21.98 -18.24 42.72
C ALA A 425 -22.78 -19.07 43.74
N PRO A 426 -22.77 -20.41 43.70
CA PRO A 426 -23.13 -21.19 44.87
C PRO A 426 -21.88 -21.31 45.76
N CYS A 427 -21.97 -20.66 46.91
CA CYS A 427 -21.05 -20.81 48.02
C CYS A 427 -21.14 -22.23 48.61
N GLY A 428 -19.99 -22.91 48.70
CA GLY A 428 -19.59 -23.75 49.83
C GLY A 428 -20.25 -25.12 50.05
N THR A 429 -19.44 -26.17 50.01
CA THR A 429 -19.28 -27.09 51.17
C THR A 429 -17.95 -27.83 51.10
N MET A 430 -17.09 -27.58 52.09
CA MET A 430 -15.96 -28.45 52.41
C MET A 430 -16.47 -29.77 52.98
N ARG A 431 -15.94 -30.89 52.48
CA ARG A 431 -15.64 -32.10 53.27
C ARG A 431 -14.52 -32.87 52.57
N GLY A 432 -13.42 -33.05 53.30
CA GLY A 432 -12.27 -33.81 52.83
C GLY A 432 -12.52 -35.32 52.78
N SER A 433 -11.73 -36.00 51.96
CA SER A 433 -11.13 -37.27 52.33
C SER A 433 -9.88 -37.49 51.50
N THR A 434 -8.77 -37.57 52.21
CA THR A 434 -7.52 -38.22 51.83
C THR A 434 -7.75 -39.58 51.17
N THR A 435 -7.05 -39.86 50.08
CA THR A 435 -6.33 -41.14 49.90
C THR A 435 -5.24 -40.99 48.85
N THR A 436 -4.02 -41.07 49.37
CA THR A 436 -2.75 -41.36 48.71
C THR A 436 -2.84 -42.70 47.99
N THR A 437 -2.42 -42.79 46.73
CA THR A 437 -1.82 -44.03 46.21
C THR A 437 -0.74 -43.68 45.19
N THR A 438 0.48 -43.80 45.67
CA THR A 438 1.75 -43.88 44.94
C THR A 438 1.78 -45.18 44.13
N THR A 439 2.09 -45.10 42.84
CA THR A 439 2.83 -46.17 42.15
C THR A 439 3.76 -45.54 41.10
N ASN A 440 5.04 -45.51 41.47
CA ASN A 440 6.18 -45.54 40.54
C ASN A 440 6.06 -46.77 39.62
N THR A 441 6.60 -46.69 38.41
CA THR A 441 7.57 -47.64 37.78
C THR A 441 7.75 -47.21 36.32
N THR A 442 8.78 -46.42 36.01
CA THR A 442 10.09 -46.84 35.42
C THR A 442 10.08 -46.91 33.89
N ILE A 443 10.86 -45.98 33.33
CA ILE A 443 11.37 -45.90 31.96
C ILE A 443 12.27 -47.11 31.66
N ALA A 444 12.13 -47.71 30.48
CA ALA A 444 13.23 -48.44 29.83
C ALA A 444 13.13 -48.29 28.29
N PRO A 445 14.24 -47.97 27.60
CA PRO A 445 14.31 -47.88 26.14
C PRO A 445 14.79 -49.18 25.50
N LYS A 446 14.50 -49.36 24.21
CA LYS A 446 15.15 -50.21 23.18
C LYS A 446 14.23 -50.21 21.94
N THR A 447 14.68 -50.10 20.69
CA THR A 447 15.98 -50.39 20.04
C THR A 447 16.09 -49.55 18.78
#